data_AF-A0A420YEG5-F1
#
_entry.id   AF-A0A420YEG5-F1
#
_cell.length_a   1.000
_cell.length_b   1.000
_cell.length_c   1.000
_cell.angle_alpha   90.00
_cell.angle_beta   90.00
_cell.angle_gamma   90.00
#
_symmetry.space_group_name_H-M   'P 1'
#
loop_
_entity.id
_entity.type
_entity.pdbx_description
1 polymer ?
#
loop_
_entity_poly.entity_id
_entity_poly.type
_entity_poly.pdbx_seq_one_letter_code
_entity_poly.pdbx_strand_id
1 'polypeptide(L)'
;MLRATAALDYVTRFVLPLCSAMSDRPNPSEPVTSAVFLVDIASFSFKQAWNVRGYAQDISRLLATCYPETVDRVYVLNAPSAFSKIWGLLKKWIDPRTAEKLVIVPSA
;
A
#
# COMPACT_ATOMS: atom_id res chain seq x y z
N MET A 1 -12.67 7.52 -1.88
CA MET A 1 -12.08 7.78 -0.55
C MET A 1 -12.74 6.98 0.56
N LEU A 2 -14.07 6.98 0.73
CA LEU A 2 -14.74 6.23 1.81
C LEU A 2 -14.28 4.76 1.98
N ARG A 3 -14.14 4.01 0.88
CA ARG A 3 -13.70 2.61 0.93
C ARG A 3 -12.25 2.45 1.41
N ALA A 4 -11.36 3.36 1.03
CA ALA A 4 -9.96 3.34 1.45
C ALA A 4 -9.85 3.65 2.95
N THR A 5 -10.57 4.66 3.43
CA THR A 5 -10.64 5.01 4.85
C THR A 5 -11.21 3.86 5.67
N ALA A 6 -12.33 3.28 5.26
CA ALA A 6 -12.93 2.14 5.95
C ALA A 6 -11.99 0.92 6.01
N ALA A 7 -11.24 0.64 4.93
CA ALA A 7 -10.26 -0.43 4.91
C ALA A 7 -9.07 -0.16 5.86
N LEU A 8 -8.55 1.07 5.89
CA LEU A 8 -7.46 1.46 6.78
C LEU A 8 -7.91 1.50 8.25
N ASP A 9 -9.11 1.97 8.54
CA ASP A 9 -9.70 1.88 9.88
C ASP A 9 -9.89 0.43 10.31
N TYR A 10 -10.37 -0.44 9.43
CA TYR A 10 -10.50 -1.86 9.71
C TYR A 10 -9.14 -2.49 10.03
N VAL A 11 -8.11 -2.22 9.23
CA VAL A 11 -6.76 -2.72 9.49
C VAL A 11 -6.23 -2.22 10.83
N THR A 12 -6.32 -0.91 11.08
CA THR A 12 -5.66 -0.28 12.24
C THR A 12 -6.40 -0.47 13.56
N ARG A 13 -7.74 -0.49 13.53
CA ARG A 13 -8.56 -0.59 14.74
C ARG A 13 -8.98 -2.02 15.08
N PHE A 14 -8.88 -2.95 14.14
CA PHE A 14 -9.29 -4.33 14.36
C PHE A 14 -8.16 -5.33 14.07
N VAL A 15 -7.63 -5.34 12.84
CA VAL A 15 -6.66 -6.38 12.43
C VAL A 15 -5.35 -6.30 13.22
N LEU A 16 -4.74 -5.12 13.32
CA LEU A 16 -3.45 -4.94 14.01
C LEU A 16 -3.53 -5.26 15.53
N PRO A 17 -4.56 -4.79 16.27
CA PRO A 17 -4.76 -5.21 17.66
C PRO A 17 -4.98 -6.72 17.80
N LEU A 18 -5.77 -7.33 16.91
CA LEU A 18 -6.02 -8.77 16.92
C LEU A 18 -4.72 -9.56 16.72
N CYS A 19 -3.92 -9.19 15.71
CA CYS A 19 -2.61 -9.81 15.48
C CYS A 19 -1.64 -9.60 16.65
N SER A 20 -1.72 -8.46 17.35
CA SER A 20 -0.89 -8.19 18.54
C SER A 20 -1.24 -9.09 19.72
N ALA A 21 -2.51 -9.50 19.85
CA ALA A 21 -2.98 -10.38 20.93
C ALA A 21 -2.62 -11.86 20.71
N MET A 22 -2.18 -12.23 19.50
CA MET A 22 -1.77 -13.60 19.17
C MET A 22 -0.44 -13.95 19.86
N SER A 23 -0.39 -15.13 20.50
CA SER A 23 0.78 -15.63 21.22
C SER A 23 1.63 -16.61 20.43
N ASP A 24 1.15 -17.09 19.28
CA ASP A 24 1.79 -18.08 18.40
C ASP A 24 2.74 -17.47 17.34
N ARG A 25 3.15 -16.22 17.54
CA ARG A 25 4.04 -15.47 16.65
C ARG A 25 5.48 -15.38 17.20
N PRO A 26 6.49 -15.13 16.34
CA PRO A 26 7.90 -15.13 16.77
C PRO A 26 8.23 -14.18 17.94
N ASN A 27 7.62 -12.98 17.98
CA ASN A 27 7.86 -11.95 19.00
C ASN A 27 6.56 -11.55 19.73
N PRO A 28 5.98 -12.39 20.60
CA PRO A 28 4.65 -12.17 21.18
C PRO A 28 4.56 -10.94 22.11
N SER A 29 5.69 -10.43 22.59
CA SER A 29 5.76 -9.24 23.46
C SER A 29 5.78 -7.91 22.69
N GLU A 30 6.05 -7.90 21.38
CA GLU A 30 6.16 -6.68 20.56
C GLU A 30 4.86 -6.42 19.79
N PRO A 31 4.14 -5.29 19.94
CA PRO A 31 2.88 -5.09 19.24
C PRO A 31 3.04 -5.06 17.71
N VAL A 32 2.07 -5.60 16.99
CA VAL A 32 1.98 -5.50 15.53
C VAL A 32 1.35 -4.15 15.18
N THR A 33 2.14 -3.23 14.63
CA THR A 33 1.73 -1.84 14.40
C THR A 33 1.61 -1.46 12.92
N SER A 34 2.04 -2.33 12.02
CA SER A 34 2.05 -2.08 10.59
C SER A 34 1.64 -3.32 9.80
N ALA A 35 1.25 -3.10 8.54
CA ALA A 35 0.86 -4.15 7.62
C ALA A 35 1.63 -4.06 6.30
N VAL A 36 1.80 -5.22 5.67
CA VAL A 36 2.30 -5.36 4.30
C VAL A 36 1.09 -5.48 3.37
N PHE A 37 1.07 -4.67 2.31
CA PHE A 37 0.01 -4.68 1.30
C PHE A 37 0.52 -5.34 0.02
N LEU A 38 -0.30 -6.22 -0.55
CA LEU A 38 -0.05 -6.86 -1.84
C LEU A 38 -1.03 -6.29 -2.86
N VAL A 39 -0.52 -5.73 -3.94
CA VAL A 39 -1.31 -5.10 -5.01
C VAL A 39 -1.01 -5.80 -6.32
N ASP A 40 -1.95 -6.61 -6.80
CA ASP A 40 -1.82 -7.28 -8.09
C ASP A 40 -2.28 -6.36 -9.23
N ILE A 41 -1.41 -6.19 -10.22
CA ILE A 41 -1.66 -5.34 -11.40
C ILE A 41 -1.55 -6.10 -12.72
N ALA A 42 -1.68 -7.43 -12.73
CA ALA A 42 -1.61 -8.26 -13.94
C ALA A 42 -2.52 -7.77 -15.09
N SER A 43 -3.75 -7.33 -14.75
CA SER A 43 -4.76 -6.85 -15.71
C SER A 43 -4.77 -5.32 -15.88
N PHE A 44 -3.74 -4.63 -15.40
CA PHE A 44 -3.73 -3.17 -15.34
C PHE A 44 -3.29 -2.54 -16.66
N SER A 45 -4.21 -1.81 -17.29
CA SER A 45 -3.92 -1.08 -18.54
C SER A 45 -3.39 0.33 -18.29
N PHE A 46 -2.61 0.86 -19.25
CA PHE A 46 -2.11 2.24 -19.22
C PHE A 46 -3.23 3.29 -19.09
N LYS A 47 -4.38 3.05 -19.73
CA LYS A 47 -5.53 3.96 -19.65
C LYS A 47 -6.10 4.01 -18.23
N GLN A 48 -6.16 2.87 -17.54
CA GLN A 48 -6.56 2.82 -16.13
C GLN A 48 -5.53 3.51 -15.23
N ALA A 49 -4.23 3.38 -15.52
CA ALA A 49 -3.16 4.07 -14.79
C ALA A 49 -3.36 5.58 -14.72
N TRP A 50 -3.80 6.20 -15.82
CA TRP A 50 -4.06 7.64 -15.85
C TRP A 50 -5.31 8.03 -15.06
N ASN A 51 -6.35 7.21 -15.13
CA ASN A 51 -7.61 7.46 -14.42
C ASN A 51 -7.49 7.33 -12.90
N VAL A 52 -6.53 6.53 -12.40
CA VAL A 52 -6.32 6.36 -10.95
C VAL A 52 -5.42 7.42 -10.34
N ARG A 53 -4.88 8.37 -11.12
CA ARG A 53 -3.95 9.41 -10.63
C ARG A 53 -4.51 10.17 -9.42
N GLY A 54 -5.72 10.71 -9.53
CA GLY A 54 -6.32 11.49 -8.44
C GLY A 54 -6.57 10.62 -7.20
N TYR A 55 -7.02 9.38 -7.41
CA TYR A 55 -7.21 8.42 -6.34
C TYR A 55 -5.91 8.07 -5.62
N ALA A 56 -4.81 7.90 -6.36
CA ALA A 56 -3.49 7.62 -5.80
C ALA A 56 -2.96 8.79 -4.96
N GLN A 57 -3.15 10.03 -5.43
CA GLN A 57 -2.79 11.24 -4.68
C GLN A 57 -3.57 11.36 -3.36
N ASP A 58 -4.89 11.15 -3.42
CA ASP A 58 -5.75 11.21 -2.26
C ASP A 58 -5.44 10.10 -1.23
N ILE A 59 -5.19 8.86 -1.69
CA ILE A 59 -4.76 7.76 -0.80
C ILE A 59 -3.41 8.08 -0.16
N SER A 60 -2.44 8.53 -0.95
CA SER A 60 -1.11 8.87 -0.44
C SER A 60 -1.20 9.95 0.63
N ARG A 61 -2.01 10.99 0.41
CA ARG A 61 -2.29 12.01 1.43
C ARG A 61 -2.94 11.41 2.67
N LEU A 62 -3.97 10.57 2.51
CA LEU A 62 -4.67 9.91 3.62
C LEU A 62 -3.72 9.06 4.48
N LEU A 63 -2.87 8.26 3.84
CA LEU A 63 -1.86 7.44 4.53
C LEU A 63 -0.85 8.32 5.28
N ALA A 64 -0.35 9.38 4.63
CA ALA A 64 0.62 10.28 5.24
C ALA A 64 0.05 11.09 6.41
N THR A 65 -1.22 11.49 6.35
CA THR A 65 -1.83 12.38 7.37
C THR A 65 -2.58 11.66 8.46
N CYS A 66 -3.35 10.61 8.12
CA CYS A 66 -4.30 9.98 9.05
C CYS A 66 -3.82 8.63 9.57
N TYR A 67 -2.96 7.93 8.81
CA TYR A 67 -2.47 6.60 9.18
C TYR A 67 -0.94 6.49 9.03
N PRO A 68 -0.17 7.41 9.63
CA PRO A 68 1.28 7.39 9.52
C PRO A 68 1.86 6.09 10.10
N GLU A 69 2.90 5.56 9.46
CA GLU A 69 3.62 4.34 9.87
C GLU A 69 2.80 3.04 9.99
N THR A 70 1.55 3.03 9.50
CA THR A 70 0.71 1.81 9.47
C THR A 70 1.00 0.90 8.28
N VAL A 71 1.62 1.44 7.23
CA VAL A 71 2.07 0.71 6.06
C VAL A 71 3.56 0.44 6.22
N ASP A 72 3.97 -0.82 6.24
CA ASP A 72 5.39 -1.21 6.25
C ASP A 72 5.92 -1.24 4.81
N ARG A 73 5.34 -2.11 3.98
CA ARG A 73 5.66 -2.24 2.55
C ARG A 73 4.43 -2.48 1.70
N VAL A 74 4.51 -2.06 0.45
CA VAL A 74 3.50 -2.32 -0.59
C VAL A 74 4.18 -3.04 -1.75
N TYR A 75 3.87 -4.31 -1.96
CA TYR A 75 4.38 -5.07 -3.09
C TYR A 75 3.42 -4.97 -4.27
N VAL A 76 3.88 -4.40 -5.37
CA VAL A 76 3.15 -4.31 -6.65
C VAL A 76 3.53 -5.51 -7.48
N LEU A 77 2.63 -6.49 -7.56
CA LEU A 77 2.83 -7.81 -8.17
C LEU A 77 2.39 -7.82 -9.63
N ASN A 78 3.00 -8.71 -10.43
CA ASN A 78 2.68 -8.94 -11.84
C ASN A 78 2.70 -7.65 -12.68
N ALA A 79 3.65 -6.76 -12.36
CA ALA A 79 3.79 -5.51 -13.10
C ALA A 79 4.16 -5.82 -14.56
N PRO A 80 3.36 -5.35 -15.55
CA PRO A 80 3.72 -5.48 -16.95
C PRO A 80 5.13 -4.92 -17.20
N SER A 81 5.90 -5.49 -18.13
CA SER A 81 7.28 -5.06 -18.39
C SER A 81 7.42 -3.55 -18.66
N ALA A 82 6.37 -2.92 -19.19
CA ALA A 82 6.33 -1.49 -19.45
C ALA A 82 5.93 -0.62 -18.23
N PHE A 83 5.55 -1.23 -17.09
CA PHE A 83 5.20 -0.55 -15.84
C PHE A 83 6.38 0.23 -15.24
N SER A 84 7.62 -0.24 -15.42
CA SER A 84 8.82 0.47 -14.95
C SER A 84 8.92 1.90 -15.52
N LYS A 85 8.46 2.12 -16.77
CA LYS A 85 8.40 3.46 -17.39
C LYS A 85 7.31 4.32 -16.77
N ILE A 86 6.13 3.74 -16.51
CA ILE A 86 5.01 4.43 -15.86
C ILE A 86 5.36 4.78 -14.41
N TRP A 87 6.06 3.90 -13.71
CA TRP A 87 6.43 4.08 -12.31
C TRP A 87 7.24 5.36 -12.06
N GLY A 88 8.16 5.71 -12.96
CA GLY A 88 8.89 6.97 -12.88
C GLY A 88 7.98 8.21 -12.92
N LEU A 89 6.84 8.14 -13.60
CA LEU A 89 5.82 9.18 -13.60
C LEU A 89 4.93 9.11 -12.35
N LEU A 90 4.52 7.91 -11.94
CA LEU A 90 3.68 7.68 -10.75
C LEU A 90 4.36 8.12 -9.45
N LYS A 91 5.68 7.92 -9.32
CA LYS A 91 6.44 8.38 -8.15
C LYS A 91 6.29 9.87 -7.88
N LYS A 92 6.05 10.69 -8.92
CA LYS A 92 5.83 12.14 -8.76
C LYS A 92 4.43 12.48 -8.23
N TRP A 93 3.50 11.52 -8.22
CA TRP A 93 2.13 11.70 -7.75
C TRP A 93 1.92 11.14 -6.34
N ILE A 94 2.87 10.36 -5.84
CA ILE A 94 2.81 9.74 -4.52
C ILE A 94 3.78 10.51 -3.62
N ASP A 95 3.40 10.71 -2.36
CA ASP A 95 4.30 11.30 -1.38
C ASP A 95 5.59 10.46 -1.27
N PRO A 96 6.76 11.08 -1.03
CA PRO A 96 8.03 10.38 -1.04
C PRO A 96 8.11 9.21 -0.05
N ARG A 97 7.54 9.36 1.16
CA ARG A 97 7.58 8.32 2.20
C ARG A 97 6.77 7.10 1.80
N THR A 98 5.60 7.30 1.20
CA THR A 98 4.82 6.18 0.65
C THR A 98 5.52 5.57 -0.56
N ALA A 99 6.10 6.38 -1.46
CA ALA A 99 6.80 5.87 -2.63
C ALA A 99 8.01 4.99 -2.27
N GLU A 100 8.71 5.27 -1.17
CA GLU A 100 9.81 4.46 -0.63
C GLU A 100 9.34 3.08 -0.14
N LYS A 101 8.09 2.96 0.30
CA LYS A 101 7.49 1.70 0.76
C LYS A 101 7.03 0.80 -0.40
N LEU A 102 6.95 1.31 -1.62
CA LEU A 102 6.53 0.55 -2.80
C LEU A 102 7.67 -0.27 -3.40
N VAL A 103 7.46 -1.58 -3.49
CA VAL A 103 8.38 -2.54 -4.13
C VAL A 103 7.70 -3.12 -5.35
N ILE A 104 8.30 -2.92 -6.53
CA ILE A 104 7.79 -3.51 -7.77
C ILE A 104 8.37 -4.90 -7.94
N VAL A 105 7.49 -5.89 -8.06
CA VAL A 105 7.84 -7.26 -8.35
C VAL A 105 7.55 -7.51 -9.84
N PRO A 106 8.57 -7.86 -10.64
CA PRO A 106 8.38 -8.21 -12.05
C PRO A 106 7.39 -9.37 -12.20
N SER A 107 6.65 -9.41 -13.33
CA SER A 107 6.00 -10.65 -13.75
C SER A 107 7.05 -11.75 -13.91
N ALA A 108 6.74 -12.95 -13.41
CA ALA A 108 7.40 -14.18 -13.84
C ALA A 108 7.16 -14.42 -15.34
#